data_AF-A0A846BJF6-F1
#
_entry.id   AF-A0A846BJF6-F1
#
_cell.length_a   1.000
_cell.length_b   1.000
_cell.length_c   1.000
_cell.angle_alpha   90.00
_cell.angle_beta   90.00
_cell.angle_gamma   90.00
#
_symmetry.space_group_name_H-M   'P 1'
#
loop_
_entity.id
_entity.type
_entity.pdbx_description
1 polymer ?
#
loop_
_entity_poly.entity_id
_entity_poly.type
_entity_poly.pdbx_seq_one_letter_code
_entity_poly.pdbx_strand_id
1 'polypeptide(L)' 'MTRPLTTKEQKVVQAFEAASPGLGTVAQQNILNQDSGWSESIADTDEIPTQASSGSVRNSFMYRRIGS' A
#
# COMPACT_ATOMS: atom_id res chain seq x y z
N MET A 1 9.26 0.12 -19.48
CA MET A 1 8.30 1.07 -20.09
C MET A 1 7.50 1.70 -18.96
N THR A 2 7.56 3.03 -18.81
CA THR A 2 6.84 3.75 -17.75
C THR A 2 5.45 4.13 -18.27
N ARG A 3 4.40 3.46 -17.80
CA ARG A 3 3.01 3.87 -18.09
C ARG A 3 2.64 5.08 -17.23
N PRO A 4 1.73 5.97 -17.68
CA PRO A 4 1.18 7.00 -16.81
C PRO A 4 0.38 6.37 -15.66
N LEU A 5 0.53 6.91 -14.46
CA LEU A 5 -0.26 6.51 -13.28
C LEU A 5 -1.70 7.02 -13.45
N THR A 6 -2.67 6.18 -13.05
CA THR A 6 -4.08 6.56 -12.96
C THR A 6 -4.31 7.52 -11.79
N THR A 7 -5.48 8.18 -11.77
CA THR A 7 -5.86 9.08 -10.67
C THR A 7 -5.85 8.39 -9.31
N LYS A 8 -6.24 7.11 -9.23
CA LYS A 8 -6.20 6.32 -7.98
C LYS A 8 -4.75 6.11 -7.52
N GLU A 9 -3.88 5.66 -8.42
CA GLU A 9 -2.48 5.41 -8.15
C GLU A 9 -1.71 6.68 -7.77
N GLN A 10 -2.01 7.81 -8.41
CA GLN A 10 -1.45 9.11 -8.04
C GLN A 10 -1.81 9.52 -6.62
N LYS A 11 -3.06 9.27 -6.18
CA LYS A 11 -3.47 9.53 -4.80
C LYS A 11 -2.73 8.64 -3.81
N VAL A 12 -2.46 7.39 -4.15
CA VAL A 12 -1.63 6.50 -3.33
C VAL A 12 -0.20 7.04 -3.21
N VAL A 13 0.41 7.45 -4.33
CA VAL A 13 1.75 8.08 -4.30
C VAL A 13 1.76 9.32 -3.41
N GLN A 14 0.76 10.20 -3.52
CA GLN A 14 0.64 11.39 -2.68
C GLN A 14 0.41 11.06 -1.20
N ALA A 15 -0.40 10.04 -0.89
CA ALA A 15 -0.66 9.61 0.48
C ALA A 15 0.62 9.07 1.15
N PHE A 16 1.42 8.28 0.42
CA PHE A 16 2.70 7.79 0.92
C PHE A 16 3.73 8.92 1.06
N GLU A 17 3.81 9.84 0.11
CA GLU A 17 4.69 11.01 0.21
C GLU A 17 4.32 11.92 1.39
N ALA A 18 3.02 12.12 1.63
CA ALA A 18 2.52 12.89 2.76
C ALA A 18 2.77 12.20 4.11
N ALA A 19 2.75 10.85 4.14
CA ALA A 19 3.05 10.07 5.33
C ALA A 19 4.53 10.14 5.70
N SER A 20 5.43 10.06 4.71
CA SER A 20 6.85 10.32 4.89
C SER A 20 7.49 10.74 3.56
N PRO A 21 8.25 11.84 3.55
CA PRO A 21 8.98 12.27 2.36
C PRO A 21 9.86 11.16 1.80
N GLY A 22 9.78 10.92 0.49
CA GLY A 22 10.51 9.87 -0.23
C GLY A 22 9.77 8.53 -0.37
N LEU A 23 8.73 8.26 0.44
CA LEU A 23 7.91 7.04 0.26
C LEU A 23 7.04 7.10 -0.99
N GLY A 24 6.70 8.29 -1.51
CA GLY A 24 5.95 8.42 -2.76
C GLY A 24 6.70 7.85 -3.95
N THR A 25 8.02 8.03 -4.01
CA THR A 25 8.87 7.44 -5.05
C THR A 25 8.87 5.91 -4.96
N VAL A 26 8.92 5.34 -3.75
CA VAL A 26 8.85 3.89 -3.54
C VAL A 26 7.48 3.35 -3.94
N ALA A 27 6.40 4.04 -3.56
CA ALA A 27 5.05 3.67 -3.95
C ALA A 27 4.90 3.69 -5.49
N GLN A 28 5.40 4.73 -6.16
CA GLN A 28 5.39 4.82 -7.61
C GLN A 28 6.16 3.66 -8.27
N GLN A 29 7.33 3.30 -7.75
CA GLN A 29 8.10 2.18 -8.28
C GLN A 29 7.36 0.85 -8.13
N ASN A 30 6.71 0.61 -6.99
CA ASN A 30 5.91 -0.60 -6.78
C ASN A 30 4.71 -0.62 -7.73
N ILE A 31 3.97 0.48 -7.86
CA ILE A 31 2.80 0.54 -8.76
C ILE A 31 3.17 0.29 -10.22
N LEU A 32 4.35 0.76 -10.65
CA LEU A 32 4.85 0.54 -12.00
C LEU A 32 5.44 -0.87 -12.20
N ASN A 33 5.78 -1.56 -11.11
CA ASN A 33 6.25 -2.93 -11.14
C ASN A 33 5.07 -3.89 -11.19
N GLN A 34 4.89 -4.57 -12.33
CA GLN A 34 3.79 -5.52 -12.56
C GLN A 34 3.87 -6.73 -11.62
N ASP A 35 5.06 -7.12 -11.18
CA ASP A 35 5.25 -8.26 -10.27
C ASP A 35 4.94 -7.93 -8.80
N SER A 36 4.69 -6.66 -8.47
CA SER A 36 4.41 -6.25 -7.09
C SER A 36 2.97 -6.52 -6.64
N GLY A 37 2.02 -6.62 -7.59
CA GLY A 37 0.57 -6.71 -7.33
C GLY A 37 -0.07 -5.40 -6.80
N TRP A 38 0.68 -4.30 -6.70
CA TRP A 38 0.15 -3.03 -6.17
C TRP A 38 -0.89 -2.41 -7.08
N SER A 39 -0.65 -2.42 -8.40
CA SER A 39 -1.60 -1.84 -9.36
C SER A 39 -2.95 -2.54 -9.34
N GLU A 40 -2.96 -3.86 -9.20
CA GLU A 40 -4.19 -4.66 -9.10
C GLU A 40 -4.90 -4.40 -7.77
N SER A 41 -4.14 -4.42 -6.66
CA SER A 41 -4.69 -4.13 -5.32
C SER A 41 -5.33 -2.73 -5.24
N ILE A 42 -4.72 -1.72 -5.88
CA ILE A 42 -5.25 -0.35 -5.93
C ILE A 42 -6.48 -0.26 -6.85
N ALA A 43 -6.54 -1.06 -7.91
CA ALA A 43 -7.68 -1.11 -8.82
C ALA A 43 -8.92 -1.72 -8.14
N ASP A 44 -8.74 -2.84 -7.44
CA ASP A 44 -9.78 -3.56 -6.69
C ASP A 44 -10.24 -2.82 -5.42
N THR A 45 -9.45 -1.86 -4.95
CA THR A 45 -9.83 -1.05 -3.81
C THR A 45 -10.83 0.05 -4.24
N ASP A 46 -12.07 -0.05 -3.74
CA ASP A 46 -13.11 0.98 -3.91
C ASP A 46 -12.77 2.28 -3.16
N GLU A 47 -12.10 2.17 -2.01
CA GLU A 47 -11.79 3.30 -1.13
C GLU A 47 -10.28 3.53 -1.02
N ILE A 48 -9.78 4.56 -1.67
CA ILE A 48 -8.35 4.90 -1.61
C ILE A 48 -8.05 5.30 -0.16
N PRO A 49 -7.11 4.62 0.54
CA PRO A 49 -6.84 4.91 1.95
C PRO A 49 -6.27 6.33 2.06
N THR A 50 -7.14 7.28 2.39
CA THR A 50 -6.81 8.70 2.67
C THR A 50 -6.11 8.87 4.00
N GLN A 51 -6.05 7.81 4.80
CA GLN A 51 -5.19 7.70 5.95
C GLN A 51 -4.35 6.46 5.75
N ALA A 52 -3.02 6.63 5.70
CA ALA A 52 -2.11 5.61 6.19
C ALA A 52 -2.49 5.43 7.66
N SER A 53 -3.48 4.58 7.90
CA SER A 53 -3.92 4.29 9.25
C SER A 53 -2.70 3.62 9.86
N SER A 54 -1.99 4.35 10.71
CA SER A 54 -1.11 3.81 11.74
C SER A 54 -1.98 3.02 12.73
N GLY A 55 -2.81 2.11 12.22
CA GLY A 55 -3.34 1.00 12.96
C GLY A 55 -2.12 0.20 13.30
N SER A 56 -1.65 0.38 14.53
CA SER A 56 -0.85 -0.60 15.23
C SER A 56 -1.53 -1.94 14.95
N VAL A 57 -0.98 -2.70 14.00
CA VAL A 57 -1.41 -4.06 13.75
C VAL A 57 -0.97 -4.76 15.02
N ARG A 58 -1.86 -4.77 16.02
CA ARG A 58 -1.76 -5.65 17.16
C ARG A 58 -1.80 -7.02 16.51
N ASN A 59 -0.61 -7.56 16.25
CA ASN A 59 -0.37 -8.94 15.89
C ASN A 59 -0.83 -9.78 17.09
N SER A 60 -2.15 -9.89 17.23
CA SER A 60 -2.85 -10.88 18.03
C SER A 60 -2.86 -12.19 17.22
N PHE A 61 -1.69 -12.60 16.71
CA PHE A 61 -1.50 -14.00 16.38
C PHE A 61 -1.40 -14.72 17.70
N MET A 62 -2.54 -15.27 18.09
CA MET A 62 -2.70 -16.14 19.24
C MET A 62 -1.61 -17.21 19.24
N TYR A 63 -0.67 -17.14 20.17
CA TYR A 63 0.06 -18.34 20.60
C TYR A 63 -0.84 -19.16 21.53
N ARG A 64 -1.89 -19.77 20.96
CA ARG A 64 -2.50 -20.96 21.56
C ARG A 64 -1.75 -22.16 21.02
N ARG A 65 -0.56 -22.42 21.56
CA ARG A 65 0.10 -23.71 21.34
C ARG A 65 -0.54 -24.72 22.29
N ILE A 66 -1.35 -25.60 21.71
CA ILE A 66 -1.79 -26.85 22.32
C ILE A 66 -0.66 -27.90 22.13
N GLY A 67 -0.39 -28.69 23.18
CA GLY A 67 0.44 -29.91 23.18
C GLY A 67 1.80 -29.74 23.88
N SER A 68 2.19 -30.49 24.91
CA SER A 68 1.65 -31.72 25.54
C SER A 68 1.74 -31.66 27.06
#